data_AF-A0A2G9MNK8-F1
#
_entry.id   AF-A0A2G9MNK8-F1
#
_cell.length_a   1.000
_cell.length_b   1.000
_cell.length_c   1.000
_cell.angle_alpha   90.00
_cell.angle_beta   90.00
_cell.angle_gamma   90.00
#
_symmetry.space_group_name_H-M   'P 1'
#
loop_
_entity.id
_entity.type
_entity.pdbx_description
1 polymer ?
#
loop_
_entity_poly.entity_id
_entity_poly.type
_entity_poly.pdbx_seq_one_letter_code
_entity_poly.pdbx_strand_id
1 'polypeptide(L)'
;MAQYKKRTVYQILVEAGLVKSKKEALILARSNKIVLNDKTITSLHYQVNPRKSKIIVNGKELKLEDKRKYFVFNKPEDLVTTKENILPFLKGKVKSEDLFSFYPVGRLDKNTTGLLIITNDGRFGNKILNPKKNT
;
A
#
# COMPACT_ATOMS: atom_id res chain seq x y z
N MET A 1 -11.10 10.38 19.06
CA MET A 1 -11.17 10.44 17.58
C MET A 1 -9.79 10.15 17.02
N ALA A 2 -9.62 9.15 16.15
CA ALA A 2 -8.30 8.73 15.69
C ALA A 2 -7.59 9.86 14.92
N GLN A 3 -6.49 10.35 15.46
CA GLN A 3 -5.61 11.31 14.79
C GLN A 3 -4.98 10.61 13.58
N TYR A 4 -5.48 10.88 12.38
CA TYR A 4 -4.90 10.29 11.16
C TYR A 4 -3.53 10.92 10.92
N LYS A 5 -2.50 10.08 10.99
CA LYS A 5 -1.12 10.46 10.67
C LYS A 5 -1.03 10.95 9.23
N LYS A 6 -0.33 12.07 9.00
CA LYS A 6 -0.02 12.54 7.66
C LYS A 6 0.75 11.47 6.89
N ARG A 7 0.45 11.30 5.61
CA ARG A 7 1.10 10.34 4.70
C ARG A 7 1.61 11.08 3.48
N THR A 8 2.69 10.60 2.88
CA THR A 8 3.16 11.17 1.62
C THR A 8 2.16 10.88 0.50
N VAL A 9 2.10 11.74 -0.51
CA VAL A 9 1.30 11.49 -1.72
C VAL A 9 1.69 10.13 -2.32
N TYR A 10 2.99 9.79 -2.37
CA TYR A 10 3.43 8.47 -2.81
C TYR A 10 2.76 7.31 -2.05
N GLN A 11 2.77 7.34 -0.71
CA GLN A 11 2.14 6.30 0.11
C GLN A 11 0.66 6.17 -0.19
N ILE A 12 -0.04 7.29 -0.36
CA ILE A 12 -1.46 7.32 -0.66
C ILE A 12 -1.76 6.69 -2.03
N LEU A 13 -0.95 6.98 -3.06
CA LEU A 13 -1.13 6.37 -4.39
C LEU A 13 -0.91 4.86 -4.38
N VAL A 14 0.06 4.38 -3.59
CA VAL A 14 0.32 2.94 -3.42
C VAL A 14 -0.82 2.26 -2.67
N GLU A 15 -1.29 2.87 -1.58
CA GLU A 15 -2.42 2.35 -0.80
C GLU A 15 -3.71 2.25 -1.64
N ALA A 16 -3.91 3.21 -2.54
CA ALA A 16 -5.04 3.20 -3.48
C ALA A 16 -4.86 2.25 -4.67
N GLY A 17 -3.75 1.49 -4.73
CA GLY A 17 -3.49 0.55 -5.82
C GLY A 17 -3.18 1.19 -7.18
N LEU A 18 -3.00 2.51 -7.25
CA LEU A 18 -2.79 3.23 -8.51
C LEU A 18 -1.38 3.07 -9.09
N VAL A 19 -0.39 2.81 -8.24
CA VAL A 19 1.02 2.68 -8.63
C VAL A 19 1.68 1.55 -7.88
N LYS A 20 2.63 0.89 -8.53
CA LYS A 20 3.40 -0.23 -7.99
C LYS A 20 4.80 0.17 -7.53
N SER A 21 5.31 1.28 -8.06
CA SER A 21 6.67 1.74 -7.78
C SER A 21 6.79 3.26 -7.70
N LYS A 22 7.87 3.73 -7.06
CA LYS A 22 8.21 5.17 -7.03
C LYS A 22 8.45 5.73 -8.43
N LYS A 23 9.00 4.93 -9.36
CA LYS A 23 9.23 5.33 -10.76
C LYS A 23 7.91 5.65 -11.46
N GLU A 24 6.93 4.76 -11.34
CA GLU A 24 5.59 4.94 -11.92
C GLU A 24 4.87 6.16 -11.33
N ALA A 25 4.95 6.34 -10.00
CA ALA A 25 4.40 7.52 -9.35
C ALA A 25 5.05 8.83 -9.83
N LEU A 26 6.37 8.83 -10.07
CA LEU A 26 7.10 9.99 -10.58
C LEU A 26 6.70 10.33 -12.02
N ILE A 27 6.43 9.32 -12.86
CA ILE A 27 5.94 9.53 -14.22
C ILE A 27 4.58 10.24 -14.17
N LEU A 28 3.63 9.74 -13.36
CA LEU A 28 2.32 10.39 -13.20
C LEU A 28 2.43 11.84 -12.72
N ALA A 29 3.29 12.09 -11.73
CA ALA A 29 3.51 13.43 -11.20
C ALA A 29 4.09 14.38 -12.27
N ARG A 30 5.11 13.92 -13.03
CA ARG A 30 5.75 14.71 -14.10
C ARG A 30 4.87 14.95 -15.30
N SER A 31 3.91 14.06 -15.56
CA SER A 31 2.90 14.24 -16.61
C SER A 31 1.75 15.17 -16.19
N ASN A 32 1.88 15.90 -15.08
CA ASN A 32 0.85 16.81 -14.55
C ASN A 32 -0.50 16.13 -14.31
N LYS A 33 -0.49 14.82 -14.00
CA LYS A 33 -1.72 14.03 -13.80
C LYS A 33 -2.19 13.98 -12.35
N ILE A 34 -1.46 14.60 -11.43
CA ILE A 34 -1.78 14.60 -10.00
C ILE A 34 -2.07 16.02 -9.54
N VAL A 35 -3.26 16.23 -8.99
CA VAL A 35 -3.70 17.49 -8.40
C VAL A 35 -3.98 17.26 -6.91
N LEU A 36 -3.38 18.09 -6.05
CA LEU A 36 -3.58 18.09 -4.61
C LEU A 36 -4.18 19.44 -4.21
N ASN A 37 -5.40 19.42 -3.66
CA ASN A 37 -6.15 20.63 -3.26
C ASN A 37 -6.07 21.72 -4.35
N ASP A 38 -6.49 21.35 -5.56
CA ASP A 38 -6.57 22.22 -6.74
C ASP A 38 -5.22 22.72 -7.30
N LYS A 39 -4.09 22.23 -6.77
CA LYS A 39 -2.75 22.51 -7.30
C LYS A 39 -2.13 21.26 -7.93
N THR A 40 -1.70 21.37 -9.18
CA THR A 40 -0.90 20.32 -9.83
C THR A 40 0.42 20.15 -9.09
N ILE A 41 0.77 18.92 -8.75
CA ILE A 41 2.01 18.60 -8.04
C ILE A 41 2.91 17.68 -8.86
N THR A 42 4.20 17.99 -8.87
CA THR A 42 5.25 17.18 -9.51
C THR A 42 6.15 16.46 -8.49
N SER A 43 6.07 16.85 -7.21
CA SER A 43 6.76 16.19 -6.09
C SER A 43 5.81 15.26 -5.33
N LEU A 44 6.31 14.09 -4.94
CA LEU A 44 5.55 13.08 -4.19
C LEU A 44 5.78 13.14 -2.68
N HIS A 45 6.61 14.08 -2.22
CA HIS A 45 7.04 14.19 -0.82
C HIS A 45 6.05 14.94 0.07
N TYR A 46 5.03 15.58 -0.51
CA TYR A 46 4.00 16.29 0.26
C TYR A 46 3.31 15.34 1.23
N GLN A 47 3.35 15.70 2.51
CA GLN A 47 2.66 14.97 3.56
C GLN A 47 1.29 15.59 3.81
N VAL A 48 0.24 14.82 3.55
CA VAL A 48 -1.14 15.31 3.58
C VAL A 48 -2.00 14.42 4.46
N ASN A 49 -3.14 14.97 4.90
CA ASN A 49 -4.15 14.17 5.58
C ASN A 49 -5.13 13.62 4.53
N PRO A 50 -5.13 12.31 4.27
CA PRO A 50 -5.94 11.70 3.22
C PRO A 50 -7.46 11.84 3.43
N ARG A 51 -7.92 12.15 4.65
CA ARG A 51 -9.35 12.41 4.92
C ARG A 51 -9.76 13.86 4.74
N LYS A 52 -8.79 14.78 4.68
CA LYS A 52 -9.04 16.22 4.55
C LYS A 52 -8.56 16.80 3.23
N SER A 53 -7.61 16.14 2.59
CA SER A 53 -6.98 16.60 1.36
C SER A 53 -7.63 15.93 0.16
N LYS A 54 -7.98 16.73 -0.84
CA LYS A 54 -8.53 16.28 -2.11
C LYS A 54 -7.36 15.93 -3.04
N ILE A 55 -7.28 14.67 -3.44
CA ILE A 55 -6.28 14.19 -4.40
C ILE A 55 -7.04 13.74 -5.64
N ILE A 56 -6.68 14.29 -6.80
CA ILE A 56 -7.23 13.90 -8.10
C ILE A 56 -6.08 13.32 -8.92
N VAL A 57 -6.31 12.13 -9.48
CA VAL A 57 -5.35 11.46 -10.37
C VAL A 57 -6.06 11.17 -11.68
N ASN A 58 -5.47 11.61 -12.81
CA ASN A 58 -6.07 11.46 -14.14
C ASN A 58 -7.51 12.01 -14.22
N GLY A 59 -7.79 13.12 -13.54
CA GLY A 59 -9.12 13.75 -13.50
C GLY A 59 -10.14 13.05 -12.60
N LYS A 60 -9.80 11.94 -11.95
CA LYS A 60 -10.68 11.24 -10.99
C LYS A 60 -10.26 11.49 -9.56
N GLU A 61 -11.21 11.85 -8.71
CA GLU A 61 -10.96 12.02 -7.28
C GLU A 61 -10.65 10.68 -6.60
N LEU A 62 -9.56 10.66 -5.86
CA LEU A 62 -9.11 9.52 -5.09
C LEU A 62 -9.92 9.43 -3.79
N LYS A 63 -10.84 8.46 -3.72
CA LYS A 63 -11.55 8.13 -2.47
C LYS A 63 -10.89 6.90 -1.85
N LEU A 64 -10.13 7.12 -0.78
CA LEU A 64 -9.57 6.02 0.00
C LEU A 64 -10.68 5.40 0.85
N GLU A 65 -11.14 4.21 0.46
CA GLU A 65 -11.95 3.39 1.36
C GLU A 65 -11.03 2.83 2.46
N ASP A 66 -11.39 3.01 3.73
CA ASP A 66 -10.63 2.50 4.88
C ASP A 66 -10.85 0.98 5.10
N LYS A 67 -10.94 0.20 4.01
CA LYS A 67 -11.18 -1.25 4.05
C LYS A 67 -9.87 -1.99 4.27
N ARG A 68 -9.50 -2.11 5.54
CA ARG A 68 -8.37 -2.95 5.97
C ARG A 68 -8.75 -4.40 5.85
N LYS A 69 -7.92 -5.19 5.19
CA LYS A 69 -8.10 -6.62 4.99
C LYS A 69 -6.83 -7.35 5.43
N TYR A 70 -7.02 -8.53 6.03
CA TYR A 70 -5.96 -9.36 6.56
C TYR A 70 -6.17 -10.78 6.07
N PHE A 71 -5.12 -11.40 5.56
CA PHE A 71 -5.11 -12.79 5.14
C PHE A 71 -4.05 -13.54 5.94
N VAL A 72 -4.41 -14.74 6.39
CA VAL A 72 -3.45 -15.71 6.90
C VAL A 72 -3.10 -16.63 5.75
N PHE A 73 -1.82 -16.73 5.44
CA PHE A 73 -1.28 -17.52 4.35
C PHE A 73 -0.31 -18.55 4.92
N ASN A 74 -0.59 -19.83 4.72
CA ASN A 74 0.38 -20.87 4.98
C ASN A 74 1.35 -20.92 3.79
N LYS A 75 2.54 -20.33 3.92
CA LYS A 75 3.52 -20.26 2.84
C LYS A 75 4.01 -21.68 2.54
N PRO A 76 3.89 -22.18 1.29
CA PRO A 76 4.51 -23.44 0.92
C PRO A 76 6.04 -23.31 0.87
N GLU A 77 6.72 -24.45 0.78
CA GLU A 77 8.16 -24.47 0.53
C GLU A 77 8.47 -23.98 -0.90
N ASP A 78 9.72 -23.69 -1.18
CA ASP A 78 10.25 -23.23 -2.48
C ASP A 78 9.70 -21.86 -2.96
N LEU A 79 8.85 -21.19 -2.19
CA LEU A 79 8.29 -19.88 -2.51
C LEU A 79 9.06 -18.73 -1.83
N VAL A 80 9.66 -17.82 -2.59
CA VAL A 80 10.33 -16.64 -2.03
C VAL A 80 9.28 -15.62 -1.55
N THR A 81 9.43 -15.09 -0.33
CA THR A 81 8.53 -14.08 0.24
C THR A 81 8.75 -12.70 -0.40
N THR A 82 8.18 -12.49 -1.58
CA THR A 82 8.10 -11.20 -2.28
C THR A 82 6.63 -10.86 -2.54
N LYS A 83 6.34 -9.57 -2.75
CA LYS A 83 4.98 -9.14 -3.07
C LYS A 83 4.50 -9.80 -4.37
N GLU A 84 5.36 -9.85 -5.37
CA GLU A 84 5.09 -10.41 -6.69
C GLU A 84 4.69 -11.89 -6.64
N ASN A 85 5.34 -12.67 -5.76
CA ASN A 85 5.06 -14.09 -5.59
C ASN A 85 3.82 -14.37 -4.73
N ILE A 86 3.47 -13.45 -3.81
CA ILE A 86 2.39 -13.63 -2.84
C ILE A 86 1.04 -13.13 -3.39
N LEU A 87 1.02 -12.01 -4.13
CA LEU A 87 -0.22 -11.44 -4.67
C LEU A 87 -1.06 -12.39 -5.55
N PRO A 88 -0.48 -13.29 -6.37
CA PRO A 88 -1.26 -14.25 -7.15
C PRO A 88 -2.24 -15.08 -6.32
N PHE A 89 -1.92 -15.40 -5.06
CA PHE A 89 -2.78 -16.17 -4.16
C PHE A 89 -4.01 -15.39 -3.64
N LEU A 90 -4.04 -14.07 -3.84
CA LEU A 90 -5.17 -13.21 -3.49
C LEU A 90 -6.10 -12.94 -4.67
N LYS A 91 -5.74 -13.37 -5.90
CA LYS A 91 -6.61 -13.22 -7.08
C LYS A 91 -7.96 -13.90 -6.83
N GLY A 92 -9.04 -13.21 -7.16
CA GLY A 92 -10.41 -13.68 -6.90
C GLY A 92 -10.90 -13.53 -5.44
N LYS A 93 -9.99 -13.25 -4.48
CA LYS A 93 -10.34 -12.98 -3.06
C LYS A 93 -10.49 -11.49 -2.77
N VAL A 94 -9.87 -10.64 -3.59
CA VAL A 94 -9.96 -9.18 -3.53
C VAL A 94 -10.27 -8.62 -4.90
N LYS A 95 -10.77 -7.38 -4.94
CA LYS A 95 -10.96 -6.67 -6.20
C LYS A 95 -9.60 -6.46 -6.88
N SER A 96 -9.58 -6.54 -8.21
CA SER A 96 -8.35 -6.38 -9.00
C SER A 96 -7.67 -5.02 -8.77
N GLU A 97 -8.46 -3.96 -8.58
CA GLU A 97 -7.99 -2.60 -8.26
C GLU A 97 -7.27 -2.51 -6.90
N ASP A 98 -7.69 -3.32 -5.92
CA ASP A 98 -7.11 -3.33 -4.57
C ASP A 98 -5.87 -4.23 -4.48
N LEU A 99 -5.65 -5.14 -5.44
CA LEU A 99 -4.68 -6.23 -5.32
C LEU A 99 -3.27 -5.70 -5.01
N PHE A 100 -2.87 -4.59 -5.61
CA PHE A 100 -1.55 -4.00 -5.39
C PHE A 100 -1.39 -3.28 -4.05
N SER A 101 -2.46 -3.06 -3.29
CA SER A 101 -2.37 -2.51 -1.93
C SER A 101 -1.85 -3.51 -0.89
N PHE A 102 -1.89 -4.81 -1.20
CA PHE A 102 -1.48 -5.89 -0.30
C PHE A 102 0.02 -6.13 -0.31
N TYR A 103 0.55 -6.54 0.84
CA TYR A 103 1.94 -6.94 1.01
C TYR A 103 2.10 -7.95 2.17
N PRO A 104 3.12 -8.81 2.14
CA PRO A 104 3.41 -9.72 3.24
C PRO A 104 3.98 -8.95 4.45
N VAL A 105 3.50 -9.27 5.64
CA VAL A 105 4.03 -8.75 6.92
C VAL A 105 5.12 -9.69 7.38
N GLY A 106 6.36 -9.28 7.16
CA GLY A 106 7.54 -10.07 7.49
C GLY A 106 7.97 -10.97 6.34
N ARG A 107 8.89 -11.88 6.63
CA ARG A 107 9.51 -12.75 5.64
C ARG A 107 9.69 -14.13 6.24
N LEU A 108 9.37 -15.15 5.45
CA LEU A 108 9.88 -16.50 5.63
C LEU A 108 10.87 -16.77 4.52
N ASP A 109 11.96 -17.48 4.83
CA ASP A 109 12.92 -17.89 3.83
C ASP A 109 12.29 -18.83 2.80
N LYS A 110 12.95 -18.99 1.65
CA LYS A 110 12.43 -19.77 0.51
C LYS A 110 12.00 -21.17 0.95
N ASN A 111 12.85 -21.83 1.73
CA ASN A 111 12.65 -23.21 2.20
C ASN A 111 11.90 -23.30 3.54
N THR A 112 11.42 -22.16 4.08
CA THR A 112 10.63 -22.14 5.30
C THR A 112 9.15 -22.14 4.96
N THR A 113 8.38 -23.02 5.62
CA THR A 113 6.92 -23.06 5.52
C THR A 113 6.26 -22.42 6.73
N GLY A 114 4.96 -22.16 6.65
CA GLY A 114 4.17 -21.75 7.81
C GLY A 114 3.51 -20.38 7.66
N LEU A 115 3.13 -19.81 8.80
CA LEU A 115 2.23 -18.65 8.87
C LEU A 115 2.90 -17.36 8.38
N LEU A 116 2.30 -16.76 7.36
CA LEU A 116 2.62 -15.44 6.84
C LEU A 116 1.33 -14.61 6.79
N ILE A 117 1.38 -13.38 7.30
CA ILE A 117 0.25 -12.45 7.22
C ILE A 117 0.38 -11.63 5.94
N ILE A 118 -0.72 -11.40 5.23
CA ILE A 118 -0.78 -10.50 4.07
C ILE A 118 -1.85 -9.44 4.35
N THR A 119 -1.51 -8.16 4.21
CA THR A 119 -2.44 -7.06 4.52
C THR A 119 -2.20 -5.84 3.64
N ASN A 120 -3.20 -4.96 3.58
CA ASN A 120 -3.08 -3.59 3.08
C ASN A 120 -2.97 -2.54 4.22
N ASP A 121 -2.97 -2.97 5.49
CA ASP A 121 -2.80 -2.07 6.65
C ASP A 121 -1.32 -1.82 6.97
N GLY A 122 -0.78 -0.78 6.32
CA GLY A 122 0.56 -0.21 6.55
C GLY A 122 0.93 -0.04 8.03
N ARG A 123 -0.03 0.36 8.88
CA ARG A 123 0.22 0.65 10.29
C ARG A 123 0.37 -0.64 11.08
N PHE A 124 -0.47 -1.63 10.81
CA PHE A 124 -0.37 -2.95 11.41
C PHE A 124 0.96 -3.60 11.05
N GLY A 125 1.31 -3.66 9.76
CA GLY A 125 2.57 -4.28 9.33
C GLY A 125 3.79 -3.65 9.99
N ASN A 126 3.85 -2.32 10.03
CA ASN A 126 4.92 -1.59 10.72
C ASN A 126 4.93 -1.82 12.24
N LYS A 127 3.77 -2.06 12.88
CA LYS A 127 3.71 -2.35 14.31
C LYS A 127 4.29 -3.73 14.61
N ILE A 128 3.88 -4.74 13.84
CA ILE A 128 4.34 -6.13 14.02
C ILE A 128 5.84 -6.27 13.77
N LEU A 129 6.36 -5.60 12.74
CA LEU A 129 7.76 -5.74 12.33
C LEU A 129 8.74 -4.85 13.11
N ASN A 130 8.26 -3.98 14.00
CA ASN A 130 9.15 -3.08 14.73
C ASN A 130 9.62 -3.73 16.04
N PRO A 131 10.89 -4.16 16.15
CA PRO A 131 11.39 -4.86 17.34
C PRO A 131 11.36 -3.97 18.59
N LYS A 132 11.43 -2.65 18.45
CA LYS A 132 11.46 -1.69 19.58
C LYS A 132 10.08 -1.41 20.20
N LYS A 133 9.00 -1.96 19.65
CA LYS A 133 7.63 -1.70 20.13
C LYS A 133 7.04 -2.85 20.96
N ASN A 134 7.83 -3.89 21.23
CA ASN A 134 7.41 -5.08 21.97
C ASN A 134 8.05 -5.13 23.39
N THR A 135 8.46 -3.99 23.94
CA THR A 135 8.95 -3.81 25.31
C THR A 135 8.13 -2.70 25.95
#